data_AF-A0A443IQN9-F1
#
_entry.id   AF-A0A443IQN9-F1
#
_cell.length_a   1.000
_cell.length_b   1.000
_cell.length_c   1.000
_cell.angle_alpha   90.00
_cell.angle_beta   90.00
_cell.angle_gamma   90.00
#
_symmetry.space_group_name_H-M   'P 1'
#
loop_
_entity.id
_entity.type
_entity.pdbx_description
1 polymer ?
#
loop_
_entity_poly.entity_id
_entity_poly.type
_entity_poly.pdbx_seq_one_letter_code
_entity_poly.pdbx_strand_id
1 'polypeptide(L)'
;MPNHWIIIILLAVSTFLSRIIGLEVMAGREMNPTLRLYFSYVPVAIMTALIINQVLTTSDGHLFVSFPVLLGCLAAVAVMKLSKMFLPSIIMGIVAGLLTRYFF
;
A
#
# COMPACT_ATOMS: atom_id res chain seq x y z
N MET A 1 -20.96 -4.16 26.77
CA MET A 1 -19.81 -4.18 25.83
C MET A 1 -19.93 -5.12 24.59
N PRO A 2 -21.11 -5.64 24.16
CA PRO A 2 -21.23 -6.35 22.86
C PRO A 2 -21.54 -5.45 21.63
N ASN A 3 -21.98 -4.20 21.84
CA ASN A 3 -22.42 -3.33 20.72
C ASN A 3 -21.31 -2.89 19.76
N HIS A 4 -20.06 -2.78 20.20
CA HIS A 4 -18.95 -2.37 19.32
C HIS A 4 -18.66 -3.40 18.22
N TRP A 5 -18.79 -4.69 18.53
CA TRP A 5 -18.62 -5.76 17.55
C TRP A 5 -19.68 -5.71 16.44
N ILE A 6 -20.93 -5.42 16.80
CA ILE A 6 -22.01 -5.24 15.84
C ILE A 6 -21.74 -4.04 14.94
N ILE A 7 -21.28 -2.91 15.51
CA ILE A 7 -20.95 -1.72 14.72
C ILE A 7 -19.80 -2.01 13.75
N ILE A 8 -18.74 -2.69 14.20
CA ILE A 8 -17.60 -3.07 13.35
C ILE A 8 -18.07 -3.94 12.18
N ILE A 9 -18.91 -4.95 12.44
CA ILE A 9 -19.46 -5.82 11.41
C ILE A 9 -20.32 -5.02 10.43
N LEU A 10 -21.20 -4.15 10.93
CA LEU A 10 -22.07 -3.33 10.08
C LEU A 10 -21.27 -2.37 9.19
N LEU A 11 -20.20 -1.77 9.74
CA LEU A 11 -19.32 -0.84 9.04
C LEU A 11 -18.47 -1.57 7.99
N ALA A 12 -17.95 -2.76 8.32
CA ALA A 12 -17.24 -3.62 7.38
C ALA A 12 -18.15 -4.00 6.20
N VAL A 13 -19.37 -4.49 6.48
CA VAL A 13 -20.33 -4.86 5.45
C VAL A 13 -20.68 -3.65 4.58
N SER A 14 -21.02 -2.50 5.17
CA SER A 14 -21.35 -1.28 4.42
C SER A 14 -20.20 -0.82 3.51
N THR A 15 -18.97 -0.85 4.02
CA THR A 15 -17.78 -0.43 3.27
C THR A 15 -17.51 -1.37 2.10
N PHE A 16 -17.53 -2.68 2.32
CA PHE A 16 -17.29 -3.65 1.26
C PHE A 16 -18.41 -3.66 0.22
N LEU A 17 -19.66 -3.53 0.66
CA LEU A 17 -20.81 -3.51 -0.24
C LEU A 17 -20.77 -2.27 -1.16
N SER A 18 -20.46 -1.09 -0.60
CA SER A 18 -20.26 0.13 -1.39
C SER A 18 -19.14 -0.03 -2.43
N ARG A 19 -18.03 -0.68 -2.04
CA ARG A 19 -16.88 -0.90 -2.92
C ARG A 19 -17.18 -1.90 -4.03
N ILE A 20 -17.90 -2.98 -3.75
CA ILE A 20 -18.30 -4.01 -4.72
C ILE A 20 -19.27 -3.42 -5.73
N ILE A 21 -20.31 -2.71 -5.27
CA ILE A 21 -21.28 -2.05 -6.16
C ILE A 21 -20.55 -1.04 -7.07
N GLY A 22 -19.63 -0.25 -6.49
CA GLY A 22 -18.82 0.69 -7.26
C GLY A 22 -17.97 0.00 -8.33
N LEU A 23 -17.37 -1.15 -8.02
CA LEU A 23 -16.56 -1.94 -8.95
C LEU A 23 -17.41 -2.58 -10.06
N GLU A 24 -18.55 -3.17 -9.75
CA GLU A 24 -19.43 -3.80 -10.74
C GLU A 24 -20.03 -2.79 -11.71
N VAL A 25 -20.47 -1.62 -11.22
CA VAL A 25 -20.97 -0.52 -12.04
C VAL A 25 -19.90 -0.01 -13.01
N MET A 26 -18.64 0.00 -12.58
CA MET A 26 -17.51 0.40 -13.41
C MET A 26 -17.04 -0.69 -14.37
N ALA A 27 -17.19 -1.97 -14.00
CA ALA A 27 -16.76 -3.11 -14.81
C ALA A 27 -17.61 -3.30 -16.07
N GLY A 28 -18.89 -2.92 -16.03
CA GLY A 28 -19.82 -3.06 -17.16
C GLY A 28 -19.80 -1.94 -18.19
N ARG A 29 -19.00 -0.87 -17.99
CA ARG A 29 -18.92 0.26 -18.93
C ARG A 29 -17.57 0.31 -19.63
N GLU A 30 -17.61 0.45 -20.96
CA GLU A 30 -16.40 0.74 -21.74
C GLU A 30 -15.80 2.07 -21.27
N MET A 31 -14.69 1.97 -20.53
CA MET A 31 -13.94 3.14 -20.09
C MET A 31 -13.35 3.85 -21.30
N ASN A 32 -13.66 5.14 -21.46
CA ASN A 32 -12.99 6.00 -22.43
C ASN A 32 -11.45 5.86 -22.27
N PRO A 33 -10.69 5.68 -23.36
CA PRO A 33 -9.23 5.47 -23.31
C PRO A 33 -8.48 6.48 -22.44
N THR A 34 -8.95 7.73 -22.37
CA THR A 34 -8.39 8.75 -21.49
C THR A 34 -8.57 8.40 -20.00
N LEU A 35 -9.77 8.00 -19.57
CA LEU A 35 -10.03 7.59 -18.17
C LEU A 35 -9.23 6.35 -17.79
N ARG A 36 -9.12 5.37 -18.70
CA ARG A 36 -8.30 4.17 -18.48
C ARG A 36 -6.84 4.53 -18.23
N LEU A 37 -6.31 5.48 -18.98
CA LEU A 37 -4.94 5.98 -18.79
C LEU A 37 -4.78 6.63 -17.41
N TYR A 38 -5.71 7.51 -17.01
CA TYR A 38 -5.70 8.13 -15.68
C TYR A 38 -5.75 7.09 -14.55
N PHE A 39 -6.67 6.11 -14.62
CA PHE A 39 -6.78 5.05 -13.61
C PHE A 39 -5.56 4.13 -13.55
N SER A 40 -4.75 4.05 -14.60
CA SER A 40 -3.48 3.29 -14.55
C SER A 40 -2.40 4.03 -13.76
N TYR A 41 -2.41 5.37 -13.74
CA TYR A 41 -1.42 6.17 -13.03
C TYR A 41 -1.80 6.41 -11.57
N VAL A 42 -3.10 6.45 -11.25
CA VAL A 42 -3.60 6.69 -9.88
C VAL A 42 -3.02 5.70 -8.85
N PRO A 43 -3.07 4.35 -9.05
CA PRO A 43 -2.50 3.39 -8.11
C PRO A 43 -1.00 3.60 -7.92
N VAL A 44 -0.25 3.85 -8.99
CA VAL A 44 1.20 4.08 -8.92
C VAL A 44 1.52 5.35 -8.13
N ALA A 45 0.78 6.43 -8.37
CA ALA A 45 0.94 7.69 -7.64
C ALA A 45 0.61 7.55 -6.15
N ILE A 46 -0.46 6.82 -5.81
CA ILE A 46 -0.84 6.56 -4.41
C ILE A 46 0.21 5.69 -3.72
N MET A 47 0.64 4.59 -4.36
CA MET A 47 1.65 3.71 -3.80
C MET A 47 2.98 4.44 -3.57
N THR A 48 3.42 5.26 -4.52
CA THR A 48 4.64 6.06 -4.37
C THR A 48 4.51 7.08 -3.24
N ALA A 49 3.39 7.80 -3.14
CA ALA A 49 3.15 8.74 -2.05
C ALA A 49 3.13 8.04 -0.67
N LEU A 50 2.50 6.87 -0.56
CA LEU A 50 2.49 6.07 0.67
C LEU A 50 3.88 5.60 1.07
N ILE A 51 4.67 5.10 0.11
CA ILE A 51 6.06 4.69 0.35
C ILE A 51 6.89 5.88 0.82
N ILE A 52 6.78 7.02 0.14
CA ILE A 52 7.50 8.25 0.53
C ILE A 52 7.10 8.70 1.93
N ASN A 53 5.82 8.65 2.29
CA ASN A 53 5.35 9.01 3.62
C ASN A 53 5.86 8.04 4.70
N GLN A 54 5.95 6.75 4.38
CA GLN A 54 6.54 5.77 5.29
C GLN A 54 8.07 5.96 5.46
N VAL A 55 8.77 6.31 4.37
CA VAL A 55 10.22 6.59 4.40
C VAL A 55 10.51 7.90 5.14
N LEU A 56 9.70 8.93 4.90
CA LEU A 56 9.75 10.24 5.55
C LEU A 56 8.77 10.25 6.73
N THR A 57 9.09 9.48 7.76
CA THR A 57 8.31 9.48 8.99
C THR A 57 8.35 10.89 9.61
N THR A 58 7.21 11.58 9.57
CA THR A 58 7.03 12.85 10.29
C THR A 58 6.67 12.50 11.73
N SER A 59 7.67 12.26 12.57
CA SER A 59 7.46 12.31 14.02
C SER A 59 7.67 13.76 14.44
N ASP A 60 6.60 14.38 14.95
CA ASP A 60 6.67 15.66 15.69
C ASP A 60 7.18 16.87 14.89
N GLY A 61 6.78 17.00 13.62
CA GLY A 61 7.04 18.20 12.80
C GLY A 61 8.49 18.34 12.30
N HIS A 62 9.34 17.35 12.55
CA HIS A 62 10.69 17.26 12.00
C HIS A 62 10.79 16.12 10.98
N LEU A 63 11.38 16.41 9.81
CA LEU A 63 11.61 15.43 8.75
C LEU A 63 12.73 14.47 9.17
N PHE A 64 12.36 13.34 9.75
CA PHE A 64 13.30 12.25 9.99
C PHE A 64 13.20 11.21 8.88
N VAL A 65 14.35 10.86 8.31
CA VAL A 65 14.46 9.76 7.35
C VAL A 65 14.54 8.46 8.15
N SER A 66 13.52 7.62 8.00
CA SER A 66 13.51 6.27 8.59
C SER A 66 14.49 5.38 7.82
N PHE A 67 15.75 5.34 8.26
CA PHE A 67 16.78 4.44 7.73
C PHE A 67 16.32 2.98 7.60
N PRO A 68 15.54 2.40 8.54
CA PRO A 68 15.03 1.04 8.40
C PRO A 68 14.11 0.84 7.19
N VAL A 69 13.20 1.80 6.96
CA VAL A 69 12.24 1.75 5.85
C VAL A 69 12.95 1.98 4.50
N LEU A 70 13.94 2.89 4.48
CA LEU A 70 14.75 3.15 3.30
C LEU A 70 15.53 1.90 2.86
N LEU A 71 16.20 1.23 3.82
CA LEU A 71 16.96 0.00 3.56
C LEU A 71 16.04 -1.16 3.16
N GLY A 72 14.88 -1.31 3.80
CA GLY A 72 13.86 -2.29 3.41
C GLY A 72 13.36 -2.08 1.97
N CYS A 73 13.12 -0.83 1.57
CA CYS A 73 12.72 -0.50 0.20
C CYS A 73 13.83 -0.79 -0.81
N LEU A 74 15.09 -0.48 -0.48
CA LEU A 74 16.25 -0.72 -1.35
C LEU A 74 16.51 -2.21 -1.55
N ALA A 75 16.39 -2.99 -0.47
CA ALA A 75 16.46 -4.45 -0.51
C ALA A 75 15.32 -5.05 -1.36
N ALA A 76 14.09 -4.54 -1.22
CA ALA A 76 12.96 -4.97 -2.04
C ALA A 76 13.22 -4.72 -3.53
N VAL A 77 13.70 -3.52 -3.90
CA VAL A 77 14.03 -3.18 -5.30
C VAL A 77 15.12 -4.10 -5.85
N ALA A 78 16.17 -4.37 -5.07
CA ALA A 78 17.26 -5.26 -5.47
C ALA A 78 16.76 -6.68 -5.76
N VAL A 79 15.90 -7.23 -4.89
CA VAL A 79 15.35 -8.58 -5.05
C VAL A 79 14.32 -8.63 -6.18
N MET A 80 13.51 -7.58 -6.35
CA MET A 80 12.55 -7.50 -7.45
C MET A 80 13.24 -7.53 -8.81
N LYS A 81 14.36 -6.81 -8.95
CA LYS A 81 15.16 -6.78 -10.18
C LYS A 81 15.78 -8.14 -10.51
N LEU A 82 16.14 -8.93 -9.50
CA LEU A 82 16.77 -10.23 -9.67
C LEU A 82 15.76 -11.37 -9.88
N SER A 83 14.71 -11.40 -9.07
CA SER A 83 13.78 -12.53 -8.99
C SER A 83 12.66 -12.46 -10.04
N LYS A 84 12.31 -11.26 -10.54
CA LYS A 84 11.13 -10.99 -11.40
C LYS A 84 9.79 -11.51 -10.87
N MET A 85 9.77 -12.09 -9.67
CA MET A 85 8.60 -12.62 -8.97
C MET A 85 8.26 -11.69 -7.80
N PHE A 86 6.99 -11.28 -7.72
CA PHE A 86 6.50 -10.30 -6.76
C PHE A 86 6.57 -10.81 -5.31
N LEU A 87 6.17 -12.07 -5.09
CA LEU A 87 6.09 -12.68 -3.76
C LEU A 87 7.43 -12.71 -2.99
N PRO A 88 8.54 -13.24 -3.54
CA PRO A 88 9.83 -13.30 -2.83
C PRO A 88 10.44 -11.91 -2.59
N SER A 89 10.15 -10.94 -3.48
CA SER A 89 10.59 -9.57 -3.30
C SER A 89 9.96 -8.90 -2.09
N ILE A 90 8.66 -9.14 -1.85
CA ILE A 90 7.97 -8.61 -0.68
C ILE A 90 8.53 -9.21 0.60
N ILE A 91 8.73 -10.53 0.62
CA ILE A 91 9.24 -11.25 1.79
C ILE A 91 10.63 -10.72 2.18
N MET A 92 11.54 -10.56 1.21
CA MET A 92 12.88 -10.01 1.49
C MET A 92 12.83 -8.54 1.94
N GLY A 93 11.93 -7.72 1.37
CA GLY A 93 11.75 -6.34 1.81
C GLY A 93 11.26 -6.26 3.26
N ILE A 94 10.28 -7.10 3.65
CA ILE A 94 9.77 -7.18 5.02
C ILE A 94 10.85 -7.65 5.98
N VAL A 95 11.60 -8.70 5.63
CA VAL A 95 12.67 -9.25 6.47
C VAL A 95 13.80 -8.23 6.65
N ALA A 96 14.21 -7.52 5.60
CA ALA A 96 15.22 -6.48 5.67
C ALA A 96 14.74 -5.26 6.49
N GLY A 97 13.49 -4.84 6.34
CA GLY A 97 12.89 -3.78 7.14
C GLY A 97 12.76 -4.14 8.63
N LEU A 98 12.42 -5.39 8.93
CA LEU A 98 12.36 -5.91 10.31
C LEU A 98 13.75 -6.02 10.95
N LEU A 99 14.74 -6.54 10.22
CA LEU A 99 16.12 -6.65 10.68
C LEU A 99 16.72 -5.29 11.01
N THR A 100 16.52 -4.31 10.13
CA THR A 100 17.04 -2.95 10.32
C THR A 100 16.34 -2.21 11.45
N ARG A 101 15.05 -2.49 11.71
CA ARG A 101 14.32 -1.97 12.89
C ARG A 101 14.72 -2.65 14.21
N TYR A 102 15.23 -3.87 14.17
CA TYR A 102 15.67 -4.58 15.38
C TYR A 102 17.12 -4.24 15.76
N PHE A 103 17.94 -3.87 14.79
CA PHE A 103 19.37 -3.56 14.98
C PHE A 103 19.67 -2.06 15.22
N PHE A 104 18.68 -1.17 15.05
CA PHE A 104 18.79 0.29 15.20
C PHE A 104 17.60 0.83 15.96
#